data_AF-A0A438EQJ9-F1
#
_entry.id   AF-A0A438EQJ9-F1
#
_cell.length_a   1.000
_cell.length_b   1.000
_cell.length_c   1.000
_cell.angle_alpha   90.00
_cell.angle_beta   90.00
_cell.angle_gamma   90.00
#
_symmetry.space_group_name_H-M   'P 1'
#
loop_
_entity.id
_entity.type
_entity.pdbx_description
1 polymer ?
#
loop_
_entity_poly.entity_id
_entity_poly.type
_entity_poly.pdbx_seq_one_letter_code
_entity_poly.pdbx_strand_id
1 'polypeptide(L)'
;MEEVSWRQELREVWLMEGDRNTGYFHRMTNAHKRRNWLVKIKINSSWLLEENEIKEGMARAFQNLLMESGDWRPSLKGLDFERIGAKDVVRLEEAFNEGEVFSALFELNGDKALELDGFSIAF
;
A
#
# COMPACT_ATOMS: atom_id res chain seq x y z
N MET A 1 6.05 18.70 -25.08
CA MET A 1 4.94 19.58 -24.65
C MET A 1 3.60 19.00 -25.10
N GLU A 2 3.42 18.70 -26.40
CA GLU A 2 2.20 18.05 -26.91
C GLU A 2 1.90 16.67 -26.31
N GLU A 3 2.89 15.78 -26.18
CA GLU A 3 2.65 14.43 -25.63
C GLU A 3 2.15 14.44 -24.19
N VAL A 4 2.62 15.39 -23.38
CA VAL A 4 2.17 15.56 -21.98
C VAL A 4 0.74 16.09 -21.95
N SER A 5 0.41 17.04 -22.84
CA SER A 5 -0.96 17.55 -23.04
C SER A 5 -1.93 16.43 -23.41
N TRP A 6 -1.56 15.59 -24.38
CA TRP A 6 -2.39 14.47 -24.81
C TRP A 6 -2.61 13.43 -23.70
N ARG A 7 -1.59 13.18 -22.86
CA ARG A 7 -1.71 12.27 -21.72
C ARG A 7 -2.61 12.84 -20.62
N GLN A 8 -2.61 14.15 -20.40
CA GLN A 8 -3.51 14.82 -19.46
C GLN A 8 -4.95 14.86 -19.99
N GLU A 9 -5.17 15.22 -21.26
CA GLU A 9 -6.50 15.23 -21.88
C GLU A 9 -7.13 13.83 -21.94
N LEU A 10 -6.35 12.80 -22.32
CA LEU A 10 -6.84 11.42 -22.29
C LEU A 10 -7.23 10.96 -20.88
N ARG A 11 -6.58 11.49 -19.84
CA ARG A 11 -6.89 11.21 -18.42
C ARG A 11 -8.13 11.94 -17.95
N GLU A 12 -8.28 13.23 -18.27
CA GLU A 12 -9.48 13.99 -17.96
C GLU A 12 -10.72 13.37 -18.62
N VAL A 13 -10.60 12.96 -19.88
CA VAL A 13 -11.65 12.22 -20.57
C VAL A 13 -11.97 10.93 -19.83
N TRP A 14 -10.96 10.17 -19.38
CA TRP A 14 -11.19 8.94 -18.62
C TRP A 14 -11.86 9.17 -17.25
N LEU A 15 -11.51 10.26 -16.55
CA LEU A 15 -12.12 10.64 -15.26
C LEU A 15 -13.58 11.06 -15.45
N MET A 16 -13.85 11.88 -16.47
CA MET A 16 -15.20 12.33 -16.82
C MET A 16 -16.09 11.20 -17.32
N GLU A 17 -15.54 10.26 -18.10
CA GLU A 17 -16.26 9.06 -18.56
C GLU A 17 -16.38 8.00 -17.44
N GLY A 18 -15.48 8.05 -16.46
CA GLY A 18 -15.43 7.18 -15.28
C GLY A 18 -16.52 7.45 -14.25
N ASP A 19 -16.94 8.71 -14.11
CA ASP A 19 -18.01 9.13 -13.19
C ASP A 19 -19.41 8.83 -13.73
N ARG A 20 -19.52 8.59 -15.05
CA ARG A 20 -20.69 7.90 -15.59
C ARG A 20 -20.63 6.48 -15.06
N ASN A 21 -21.66 6.08 -14.32
CA ASN A 21 -21.85 4.75 -13.77
C ASN A 21 -21.97 3.69 -14.88
N THR A 22 -20.90 3.47 -15.64
CA THR A 22 -20.91 2.71 -16.88
C THR A 22 -21.00 1.24 -16.52
N GLY A 23 -21.83 0.48 -17.23
CA GLY A 23 -21.94 -0.97 -17.01
C GLY A 23 -20.59 -1.71 -17.11
N TYR A 24 -19.54 -1.08 -17.63
CA TYR A 24 -18.16 -1.57 -17.54
C TYR A 24 -17.65 -1.66 -16.09
N PHE A 25 -17.72 -0.59 -15.30
CA PHE A 25 -17.26 -0.62 -13.90
C PHE A 25 -18.07 -1.61 -13.06
N HIS A 26 -19.40 -1.65 -13.23
CA HIS A 26 -20.23 -2.65 -12.55
C HIS A 26 -19.83 -4.08 -12.90
N ARG A 27 -19.56 -4.37 -14.18
CA ARG A 27 -19.09 -5.68 -14.62
C ARG A 27 -17.72 -6.01 -14.02
N MET A 28 -16.80 -5.04 -13.98
CA MET A 28 -15.48 -5.21 -13.39
C MET A 28 -15.55 -5.45 -11.88
N THR A 29 -16.27 -4.61 -11.13
CA THR A 29 -16.48 -4.77 -9.68
C THR A 29 -17.18 -6.09 -9.37
N ASN A 30 -18.17 -6.50 -10.16
CA ASN A 30 -18.82 -7.81 -10.00
C ASN A 30 -17.89 -8.99 -10.35
N ALA A 31 -17.00 -8.84 -11.33
CA ALA A 31 -15.99 -9.84 -11.64
C ALA A 31 -14.96 -9.95 -10.49
N HIS A 32 -14.50 -8.83 -9.96
CA HIS A 32 -13.64 -8.77 -8.78
C HIS A 32 -14.33 -9.39 -7.56
N LYS A 33 -15.59 -9.04 -7.29
CA LYS A 33 -16.39 -9.62 -6.20
C LYS A 33 -16.51 -11.14 -6.36
N ARG A 34 -16.80 -11.65 -7.56
CA ARG A 34 -16.87 -13.10 -7.83
C ARG A 34 -15.51 -13.78 -7.66
N ARG A 35 -14.44 -13.17 -8.14
CA ARG A 35 -13.07 -13.69 -8.01
C ARG A 35 -12.61 -13.72 -6.55
N ASN A 36 -12.99 -12.70 -5.77
CA ASN A 36 -12.59 -12.54 -4.38
C ASN A 36 -13.60 -13.18 -3.40
N TRP A 37 -14.68 -13.79 -3.91
CA TRP A 37 -15.66 -14.48 -3.09
C TRP A 37 -15.09 -15.80 -2.59
N LEU A 38 -14.79 -15.86 -1.30
CA LEU A 38 -14.17 -17.01 -0.66
C LEU A 38 -15.25 -18.01 -0.21
N VAL A 39 -15.56 -19.00 -1.06
CA VAL A 39 -16.63 -20.00 -0.81
C VAL A 39 -16.27 -20.98 0.31
N LYS A 40 -15.00 -21.37 0.41
CA LYS A 40 -14.49 -22.30 1.42
C LYS A 40 -13.01 -22.12 1.64
N ILE A 41 -12.53 -22.45 2.83
CA ILE A 41 -11.11 -22.44 3.17
C ILE A 41 -10.74 -23.72 3.91
N LYS A 42 -9.48 -24.15 3.79
CA LYS A 42 -8.95 -25.30 4.53
C LYS A 42 -8.02 -24.81 5.63
N ILE A 43 -8.34 -25.12 6.89
CA ILE A 43 -7.52 -24.78 8.07
C ILE A 43 -7.31 -26.06 8.87
N ASN A 44 -6.05 -26.38 9.22
CA ASN A 44 -5.69 -27.57 10.01
C ASN A 44 -6.32 -28.88 9.48
N SER A 45 -6.32 -29.04 8.16
CA SER A 45 -6.93 -30.17 7.45
C SER A 45 -8.46 -30.22 7.37
N SER A 46 -9.18 -29.30 8.02
CA SER A 46 -10.64 -29.19 7.96
C SER A 46 -11.10 -28.12 6.98
N TRP A 47 -12.17 -28.40 6.23
CA TRP A 47 -12.82 -27.42 5.34
C TRP A 47 -13.88 -26.64 6.10
N LEU A 48 -13.81 -25.32 6.03
CA LEU A 48 -14.83 -24.40 6.54
C LEU A 48 -15.60 -23.84 5.35
N LEU A 49 -16.93 -23.83 5.45
CA LEU A 49 -17.84 -23.41 4.37
C LEU A 49 -18.79 -22.30 4.81
N GLU A 50 -19.12 -22.22 6.10
CA GLU A 50 -19.94 -21.13 6.61
C GLU A 50 -19.13 -19.83 6.68
N GLU A 51 -19.72 -18.71 6.26
CA GLU A 51 -19.04 -17.41 6.24
C GLU A 51 -18.49 -17.00 7.62
N ASN A 52 -19.24 -17.26 8.69
CA ASN A 52 -18.80 -16.96 10.06
C ASN A 52 -17.62 -17.85 10.47
N GLU A 53 -17.70 -19.16 10.20
CA GLU A 53 -16.61 -20.09 10.45
C GLU A 53 -15.34 -19.72 9.68
N ILE A 54 -15.48 -19.29 8.42
CA ILE A 54 -14.38 -18.82 7.58
C ILE A 54 -13.71 -17.60 8.22
N LYS A 55 -14.49 -16.58 8.63
CA LYS A 55 -13.97 -15.37 9.27
C LYS A 55 -13.26 -15.69 10.58
N GLU A 56 -13.89 -16.45 11.47
CA GLU A 56 -13.33 -16.83 12.75
C GLU A 56 -12.11 -17.75 12.63
N GLY A 57 -12.16 -18.70 11.69
CA GLY A 57 -11.05 -19.59 11.39
C GLY A 57 -9.83 -18.82 10.88
N MET A 58 -10.03 -17.87 9.97
CA MET A 58 -8.98 -17.01 9.44
C MET A 58 -8.38 -16.12 10.54
N ALA A 59 -9.22 -15.45 11.33
CA ALA A 59 -8.78 -14.62 12.44
C ALA A 59 -7.93 -15.42 13.44
N ARG A 60 -8.38 -16.61 13.84
CA ARG A 60 -7.62 -17.50 14.73
C ARG A 60 -6.31 -17.99 14.12
N ALA A 61 -6.31 -18.34 12.83
CA ALA A 61 -5.10 -18.78 12.15
C ALA A 61 -4.02 -17.68 12.15
N PHE A 62 -4.40 -16.44 11.83
CA PHE A 62 -3.47 -15.31 11.87
C PHE A 62 -3.07 -14.93 13.30
N GLN A 63 -4.00 -14.96 14.25
CA GLN A 63 -3.66 -14.77 15.66
C GLN A 63 -2.61 -15.77 16.10
N ASN A 64 -2.79 -17.06 15.83
CA ASN A 64 -1.82 -18.09 16.19
C ASN A 64 -0.48 -17.92 15.46
N LEU A 65 -0.51 -17.52 14.19
CA LEU A 65 0.71 -17.30 13.40
C LEU A 65 1.52 -16.10 13.91
N LEU A 66 0.83 -15.03 14.32
CA LEU A 66 1.43 -13.79 14.80
C LEU A 66 1.66 -13.80 16.31
N MET A 67 1.11 -14.79 17.01
CA MET A 67 1.31 -14.96 18.44
C MET A 67 2.78 -15.29 18.67
N GLU A 68 3.41 -14.52 19.54
CA GLU A 68 4.76 -14.80 19.97
C GLU A 68 4.75 -16.11 20.77
N SER A 69 5.49 -17.11 20.29
CA SER A 69 5.52 -18.45 20.85
C SER A 69 6.11 -18.52 22.26
N GLY A 70 6.62 -17.40 22.79
CA GLY A 70 7.33 -17.36 24.07
C GLY A 70 8.64 -18.14 24.07
N ASP A 71 9.06 -18.65 22.90
CA ASP A 71 10.33 -19.34 22.72
C ASP A 71 11.48 -18.40 23.11
N TRP A 72 12.57 -19.01 23.57
CA TRP A 72 13.77 -18.27 23.92
C TRP A 72 14.20 -17.38 22.75
N ARG A 73 14.28 -16.07 22.99
CA ARG A 73 14.88 -15.11 22.07
C ARG A 73 16.24 -14.68 22.61
N PRO A 74 17.28 -14.58 21.77
CA PRO A 74 18.54 -14.01 22.18
C PRO A 74 18.32 -12.57 22.66
N SER A 75 18.84 -12.28 23.84
CA SER A 75 18.81 -10.93 24.40
C SER A 75 19.73 -10.03 23.59
N LEU A 76 19.21 -8.88 23.15
CA LEU A 76 20.03 -7.83 22.53
C LEU A 76 20.83 -7.01 23.56
N LYS A 77 20.63 -7.25 24.87
CA LYS A 77 21.40 -6.59 25.93
C LYS A 77 22.88 -6.93 25.80
N GLY A 78 23.74 -5.91 25.82
CA GLY A 78 25.19 -6.07 25.75
C GLY A 78 25.74 -6.16 24.32
N LEU A 79 24.88 -6.08 23.30
CA LEU A 79 25.31 -5.88 21.93
C LEU A 79 25.49 -4.38 21.66
N ASP A 80 26.68 -4.00 21.20
CA ASP A 80 26.92 -2.66 20.66
C ASP A 80 26.46 -2.64 19.20
N PHE A 81 25.39 -1.90 18.95
CA PHE A 81 24.95 -1.56 17.61
C PHE A 81 25.59 -0.25 17.18
N GLU A 82 25.95 -0.14 15.91
CA GLU A 82 26.27 1.14 15.33
C GLU A 82 25.05 2.06 15.48
N ARG A 83 25.30 3.23 16.08
CA ARG A 83 24.28 4.24 16.31
C ARG A 83 24.52 5.40 15.38
N ILE A 84 23.44 5.97 14.88
CA ILE A 84 23.48 7.23 14.17
C ILE A 84 24.12 8.28 15.10
N GLY A 85 25.10 9.01 14.59
CA GLY A 85 25.80 10.02 15.37
C GLY A 85 24.85 11.11 15.84
N ALA A 86 25.11 11.70 17.01
CA ALA A 86 24.22 12.70 17.62
C ALA A 86 23.87 13.85 16.66
N LYS A 87 24.82 14.27 15.81
CA LYS A 87 24.60 15.28 14.78
C LYS A 87 23.56 14.85 13.73
N ASP A 88 23.66 13.61 13.25
CA ASP A 88 22.75 13.10 12.24
C ASP A 88 21.36 12.84 12.83
N VAL A 89 21.25 12.44 14.10
CA VAL A 89 19.97 12.35 14.82
C VAL A 89 19.28 13.71 14.83
N VAL A 90 19.98 14.75 15.28
CA VAL A 90 19.42 16.11 15.32
C VAL A 90 18.99 16.57 13.93
N ARG A 91 19.78 16.29 12.89
CA ARG A 91 19.43 16.64 11.51
C ARG A 91 18.19 15.89 11.00
N LEU A 92 18.02 14.62 11.38
CA LEU A 92 16.85 13.81 10.97
C LEU A 92 15.56 14.22 11.70
N GLU A 93 15.68 14.82 12.88
CA GLU A 93 14.55 15.33 13.68
C GLU A 93 14.22 16.81 13.39
N GLU A 94 15.07 17.50 12.62
CA GLU A 94 14.86 18.89 12.23
C GLU A 94 13.67 19.02 11.26
N ALA A 95 12.92 20.12 11.38
CA ALA A 95 11.84 20.40 10.45
C ALA A 95 12.39 20.74 9.05
N PHE A 96 11.75 20.22 8.02
CA PHE A 96 12.10 20.55 6.63
C PHE A 96 11.97 22.06 6.38
N ASN A 97 12.94 22.61 5.64
CA ASN A 97 12.84 23.97 5.15
C ASN A 97 12.26 24.00 3.73
N GLU A 98 11.67 25.13 3.35
CA GLU A 98 11.02 25.30 2.05
C GLU A 98 11.99 25.04 0.88
N GLY A 99 13.24 25.52 0.98
CA GLY A 99 14.25 25.34 -0.07
C GLY A 99 14.62 23.88 -0.30
N GLU A 100 14.77 23.10 0.77
CA GLU A 100 15.02 21.66 0.75
C GLU A 100 13.86 20.91 0.09
N VAL A 101 12.62 21.25 0.45
CA VAL A 101 11.43 20.66 -0.17
C VAL A 101 11.41 20.95 -1.67
N PHE A 102 11.67 22.20 -2.08
CA PHE A 102 11.76 22.55 -3.50
C PHE A 102 12.87 21.78 -4.21
N SER A 103 14.07 21.72 -3.64
CA SER A 103 15.19 20.96 -4.22
C SER A 103 14.84 19.49 -4.40
N ALA A 104 14.26 18.85 -3.37
CA ALA A 104 13.83 17.46 -3.45
C ALA A 104 12.75 17.26 -4.51
N LEU A 105 11.78 18.17 -4.63
CA LEU A 105 10.75 18.13 -5.67
C LEU A 105 11.35 18.20 -7.09
N PHE A 106 12.33 19.06 -7.31
CA PHE A 106 12.99 19.19 -8.62
C PHE A 106 13.94 18.04 -8.94
N GLU A 107 14.50 17.36 -7.94
CA GLU A 107 15.30 16.14 -8.12
C GLU A 107 14.44 14.90 -8.41
N LEU A 108 13.14 14.93 -8.10
CA LEU A 108 12.23 13.84 -8.42
C LEU A 108 11.96 13.81 -9.93
N ASN A 109 12.36 12.71 -10.58
CA ASN A 109 12.10 12.52 -12.01
C ASN A 109 10.58 12.50 -12.29
N GLY A 110 10.12 13.35 -13.22
CA GLY A 110 8.71 13.49 -13.59
C GLY A 110 8.08 12.25 -14.25
N ASP A 111 8.93 11.34 -14.75
CA ASP A 111 8.52 10.08 -15.38
C ASP A 111 8.27 8.93 -14.38
N LYS A 112 8.24 9.20 -13.07
CA LYS A 112 7.90 8.17 -12.08
C LYS A 112 6.46 7.70 -12.28
N ALA A 113 6.26 6.39 -12.06
CA ALA A 113 4.92 5.79 -12.06
C ALA A 113 4.04 6.52 -11.03
N LEU A 114 2.79 6.77 -11.40
CA LEU A 114 1.84 7.49 -10.56
C LEU A 114 1.58 6.70 -9.27
N GLU A 115 1.53 7.43 -8.16
CA GLU A 115 1.13 6.85 -6.88
C GLU A 115 -0.37 6.53 -6.87
N LEU A 116 -0.81 5.87 -5.79
CA LEU A 116 -2.19 5.42 -5.62
C LEU A 116 -3.22 6.56 -5.65
N ASP A 117 -2.78 7.81 -5.48
CA ASP A 117 -3.59 9.02 -5.56
C ASP A 117 -3.81 9.52 -7.00
N GLY A 118 -3.06 8.97 -7.98
CA GLY A 118 -3.20 9.29 -9.40
C GLY A 118 -2.56 10.61 -9.83
N PHE A 119 -1.83 11.31 -8.95
CA PHE A 119 -1.19 12.58 -9.27
C PHE A 119 0.23 12.36 -9.82
N SER A 120 0.59 13.15 -10.83
CA SER A 120 1.95 13.21 -11.37
C SER A 120 2.71 14.33 -10.68
N ILE A 121 4.01 14.13 -10.49
CA ILE A 121 4.92 15.19 -10.05
C ILE A 121 5.40 16.09 -11.21
N ALA A 122 5.01 15.76 -12.45
CA ALA A 122 5.22 16.63 -13.59
C ALA A 122 4.27 17.83 -13.50
N PHE A 123 4.82 18.99 -13.14
CA PHE A 123 4.18 20.30 -13.22
C PHE A 123 4.17 20.83 -14.66
#